data_AF-A0A9E5KVF2-F1
#
_entry.id   AF-A0A9E5KVF2-F1
#
_cell.length_a   1.000
_cell.length_b   1.000
_cell.length_c   1.000
_cell.angle_alpha   90.00
_cell.angle_beta   90.00
_cell.angle_gamma   90.00
#
_symmetry.space_group_name_H-M   'P 1'
#
loop_
_entity.id
_entity.type
_entity.pdbx_description
1 polymer ?
#
loop_
_entity_poly.entity_id
_entity_poly.type
_entity_poly.pdbx_seq_one_letter_code
_entity_poly.pdbx_strand_id
1 'polypeptide(L)'
;PMPVDWKARYQMNVDLLKQGSIASIAKVVQALYHRSKIKELPVQERKLYDNALRLLIDETAFALKKDKKEIEMLVFSKLEK
;
A
#
# COMPACT_ATOMS: atom_id res chain seq x y z
N PRO A 1 13.33 14.18 0.44
CA PRO A 1 13.77 13.75 1.78
C PRO A 1 12.63 13.02 2.52
N MET A 2 12.72 11.69 2.63
CA MET A 2 11.78 10.90 3.44
C MET A 2 12.08 11.15 4.93
N PRO A 3 11.08 11.30 5.82
CA PRO A 3 11.31 11.55 7.24
C PRO A 3 12.14 10.41 7.85
N VAL A 4 13.16 10.76 8.65
CA VAL A 4 14.01 9.78 9.36
C VAL A 4 13.18 8.92 10.32
N ASP A 5 12.15 9.50 10.94
CA ASP A 5 11.26 8.84 11.88
C ASP A 5 10.17 7.99 11.22
N TRP A 6 10.09 6.73 11.65
CA TRP A 6 9.02 5.81 11.25
C TRP A 6 7.63 6.33 11.64
N LYS A 7 7.52 7.10 12.74
CA LYS A 7 6.26 7.67 13.22
C LYS A 7 5.72 8.75 12.29
N ALA A 8 6.59 9.63 11.79
CA ALA A 8 6.22 10.65 10.80
C ALA A 8 5.85 10.00 9.46
N ARG A 9 6.62 9.00 9.01
CA ARG A 9 6.29 8.20 7.81
C ARG A 9 4.95 7.49 7.92
N TYR A 10 4.69 6.84 9.06
CA TYR A 10 3.41 6.21 9.35
C TYR A 10 2.27 7.21 9.25
N GLN A 11 2.41 8.37 9.89
CA GLN A 11 1.38 9.41 9.86
C GLN A 11 1.13 9.94 8.43
N MET A 12 2.18 10.15 7.63
CA MET A 12 2.05 10.56 6.23
C MET A 12 1.35 9.48 5.38
N ASN A 13 1.69 8.20 5.57
CA ASN A 13 1.06 7.10 4.86
C ASN A 13 -0.43 6.95 5.26
N VAL A 14 -0.76 7.16 6.54
CA VAL A 14 -2.14 7.18 7.03
C VAL A 14 -2.91 8.35 6.44
N ASP A 15 -2.32 9.54 6.36
CA ASP A 15 -2.95 10.72 5.77
C ASP A 15 -3.22 10.52 4.27
N LEU A 16 -2.26 9.97 3.54
CA LEU A 16 -2.41 9.57 2.14
C LEU A 16 -3.51 8.51 1.96
N LEU A 17 -3.62 7.56 2.89
CA LEU A 17 -4.69 6.56 2.86
C LEU A 17 -6.06 7.20 3.11
N LYS A 18 -6.13 8.20 4.00
CA LYS A 18 -7.34 8.97 4.29
C LYS A 18 -7.79 9.86 3.15
N GLN A 19 -6.86 10.35 2.31
CA GLN A 19 -7.23 11.06 1.08
C GLN A 19 -8.01 10.17 0.10
N GLY A 20 -7.93 8.83 0.26
CA GLY A 20 -8.84 7.90 -0.40
C GLY A 20 -8.73 7.84 -1.93
N SER A 21 -7.65 8.38 -2.50
CA SER A 21 -7.39 8.28 -3.94
C SER A 21 -6.64 6.99 -4.26
N ILE A 22 -7.11 6.23 -5.26
CA ILE A 22 -6.49 4.97 -5.69
C ILE A 22 -4.97 5.10 -5.95
N ALA A 23 -4.53 6.23 -6.53
CA ALA A 23 -3.11 6.50 -6.79
C ALA A 23 -2.31 6.72 -5.49
N SER A 24 -2.91 7.35 -4.47
CA SER A 24 -2.30 7.53 -3.16
C SER A 24 -2.18 6.21 -2.41
N ILE A 25 -3.22 5.37 -2.45
CA ILE A 25 -3.22 4.03 -1.87
C ILE A 25 -2.12 3.17 -2.53
N ALA A 26 -2.05 3.18 -3.86
CA ALA A 26 -1.01 2.46 -4.61
C ALA A 26 0.41 2.90 -4.22
N LYS A 27 0.64 4.21 -4.05
CA LYS A 27 1.93 4.75 -3.58
C LYS A 27 2.28 4.26 -2.17
N VAL A 28 1.31 4.22 -1.25
CA VAL A 28 1.53 3.73 0.12
C VAL A 28 1.89 2.25 0.11
N VAL A 29 1.14 1.43 -0.65
CA VAL A 29 1.43 -0.01 -0.81
C VAL A 29 2.84 -0.23 -1.38
N GLN A 30 3.20 0.50 -2.44
CA GLN A 30 4.53 0.43 -3.04
C GLN A 30 5.63 0.83 -2.05
N ALA A 31 5.49 1.97 -1.37
CA ALA A 31 6.48 2.46 -0.42
C ALA A 31 6.71 1.47 0.74
N LEU A 32 5.63 0.91 1.30
CA LEU A 32 5.68 -0.07 2.37
C LEU A 32 6.25 -1.41 1.89
N TYR A 33 5.90 -1.85 0.66
CA TYR A 33 6.44 -3.08 0.08
C TYR A 33 7.96 -3.02 -0.12
N HIS A 34 8.47 -1.95 -0.75
CA HIS A 34 9.92 -1.74 -0.89
C HIS A 34 10.59 -1.63 0.47
N ARG A 35 9.95 -0.96 1.44
CA ARG A 35 10.51 -0.84 2.78
C ARG A 35 10.61 -2.19 3.48
N SER A 36 9.59 -3.03 3.38
CA SER A 36 9.56 -4.39 3.91
C SER A 36 10.71 -5.25 3.38
N LYS A 37 11.10 -5.07 2.10
CA LYS A 37 12.28 -5.73 1.51
C LYS A 37 13.62 -5.23 2.07
N ILE A 38 13.70 -3.96 2.49
CA ILE A 38 14.94 -3.36 3.02
C ILE A 38 15.09 -3.62 4.51
N LYS A 39 14.01 -3.49 5.28
CA LYS A 39 13.99 -3.61 6.73
C LYS A 39 12.61 -4.08 7.18
N GLU A 40 12.57 -4.94 8.19
CA GLU A 40 11.29 -5.39 8.74
C GLU A 40 10.43 -4.20 9.17
N LEU A 41 9.19 -4.20 8.67
CA LEU A 41 8.19 -3.21 9.04
C LEU A 41 7.75 -3.44 10.48
N PRO A 42 7.63 -2.39 11.30
CA PRO A 42 6.96 -2.49 12.59
C PRO A 42 5.50 -2.93 12.39
N VAL A 43 4.93 -3.57 13.42
CA VAL A 43 3.57 -4.15 13.40
C VAL A 43 2.51 -3.13 12.92
N GLN A 44 2.66 -1.86 13.27
CA GLN A 44 1.75 -0.80 12.82
C GLN A 44 1.84 -0.53 11.32
N GLU A 45 3.06 -0.45 10.75
CA GLU A 45 3.25 -0.28 9.31
C GLU A 45 2.79 -1.53 8.53
N ARG A 46 2.98 -2.74 9.08
CA ARG A 46 2.43 -3.96 8.47
C ARG A 46 0.91 -3.94 8.44
N LYS A 47 0.25 -3.57 9.54
CA LYS A 47 -1.23 -3.41 9.56
C LYS A 47 -1.70 -2.34 8.57
N LEU A 48 -0.95 -1.25 8.41
CA LEU A 48 -1.26 -0.21 7.44
C LEU A 48 -1.13 -0.73 6.01
N TYR A 49 -0.07 -1.48 5.72
CA TYR A 49 0.13 -2.13 4.43
C TYR A 49 -1.02 -3.07 4.08
N ASP A 50 -1.42 -3.95 5.00
CA ASP A 50 -2.55 -4.87 4.80
C ASP A 50 -3.86 -4.12 4.48
N ASN A 51 -4.15 -3.05 5.23
CA ASN A 51 -5.33 -2.22 4.97
C ASN A 51 -5.24 -1.53 3.60
N ALA A 52 -4.08 -0.96 3.27
CA ALA A 52 -3.87 -0.29 1.99
C ALA A 52 -3.97 -1.25 0.80
N LEU A 53 -3.39 -2.44 0.93
CA LEU A 53 -3.44 -3.48 -0.08
C LEU A 53 -4.88 -3.94 -0.30
N ARG A 54 -5.64 -4.17 0.77
CA ARG A 54 -7.05 -4.56 0.68
C ARG A 54 -7.89 -3.49 -0.01
N LEU A 55 -7.71 -2.21 0.34
CA LEU A 55 -8.42 -1.10 -0.31
C LEU A 55 -8.06 -0.99 -1.78
N LEU A 56 -6.77 -1.11 -2.11
CA LEU A 56 -6.32 -1.09 -3.50
C LEU A 56 -6.95 -2.22 -4.31
N ILE A 57 -6.96 -3.44 -3.77
CA ILE A 57 -7.58 -4.59 -4.43
C ILE A 57 -9.08 -4.36 -4.62
N ASP A 58 -9.78 -3.85 -3.61
CA ASP A 58 -11.23 -3.63 -3.67
C ASP A 58 -11.61 -2.56 -4.71
N GLU A 59 -10.94 -1.40 -4.70
CA GLU A 59 -11.16 -0.33 -5.68
C GLU A 59 -10.82 -0.79 -7.10
N THR A 60 -9.69 -1.48 -7.28
CA THR A 60 -9.25 -1.91 -8.61
C THR A 60 -10.12 -3.05 -9.14
N ALA A 61 -10.56 -3.96 -8.26
CA ALA A 61 -11.53 -5.01 -8.62
C ALA A 61 -12.88 -4.41 -8.98
N PHE A 62 -13.33 -3.38 -8.26
CA PHE A 62 -14.56 -2.66 -8.59
C PHE A 62 -14.45 -1.92 -9.92
N ALA A 63 -13.34 -1.20 -10.16
CA ALA A 63 -13.09 -0.46 -11.39
C ALA A 63 -12.97 -1.37 -12.63
N LEU A 64 -12.30 -2.51 -12.49
CA LEU A 64 -12.08 -3.46 -13.59
C LEU A 64 -13.11 -4.59 -13.67
N LYS A 65 -14.05 -4.68 -12.71
CA LYS A 65 -15.01 -5.79 -12.54
C LYS A 65 -14.35 -7.17 -12.63
N LYS A 66 -13.16 -7.29 -12.04
CA LYS A 66 -12.38 -8.54 -12.01
C LYS A 66 -12.36 -9.17 -10.63
N ASP A 67 -11.98 -10.43 -10.56
CA ASP A 67 -11.84 -11.12 -9.29
C ASP A 67 -10.69 -10.54 -8.47
N LYS A 68 -10.89 -10.46 -7.14
CA LYS A 68 -9.89 -9.91 -6.21
C LYS A 68 -8.55 -10.66 -6.31
N LYS A 69 -8.58 -11.97 -6.59
CA LYS A 69 -7.35 -12.78 -6.78
C LYS A 69 -6.56 -12.37 -8.03
N GLU A 70 -7.24 -12.07 -9.14
CA GLU A 70 -6.56 -11.60 -10.36
C GLU A 70 -5.90 -10.23 -10.11
N ILE A 71 -6.61 -9.33 -9.45
CA ILE A 71 -6.11 -8.00 -9.12
C ILE A 71 -4.93 -8.08 -8.16
N GLU A 72 -5.03 -8.91 -7.12
CA GLU A 72 -3.94 -9.15 -6.18
C GLU A 72 -2.67 -9.61 -6.92
N MET A 73 -2.78 -10.61 -7.79
CA MET A 73 -1.66 -11.11 -8.59
C MET A 73 -1.08 -10.03 -9.52
N LEU A 74 -1.93 -9.19 -10.09
CA LEU A 74 -1.53 -8.08 -10.96
C LEU A 74 -0.80 -6.98 -10.19
N VAL A 75 -1.28 -6.65 -8.98
CA VAL A 75 -0.64 -5.71 -8.06
C VAL A 75 0.73 -6.24 -7.64
N PHE A 76 0.83 -7.49 -7.20
CA PHE A 76 2.12 -8.10 -6.85
C PHE A 76 3.10 -8.12 -8.03
N SER A 77 2.64 -8.52 -9.23
CA SER A 77 3.46 -8.49 -10.45
C SER A 77 3.96 -7.09 -10.82
N LYS A 78 3.21 -6.05 -10.46
CA LYS A 78 3.60 -4.64 -10.68
C LYS A 78 4.49 -4.08 -9.57
N LEU A 79 4.44 -4.64 -8.37
CA LEU A 79 5.33 -4.28 -7.26
C LEU A 79 6.71 -4.96 -7.37
N GLU A 80 6.80 -6.06 -8.11
CA GLU A 80 8.06 -6.78 -8.36
C GLU A 80 8.84 -6.30 -9.58
N LYS A 81 8.19 -5.58 -10.50
CA LYS A 81 8.82 -4.92 -11.67
C LYS A 81 9.30 -3.51 -11.33
#